data_AF-A0A7C3CSL8-F1
#
_entry.id   AF-A0A7C3CSL8-F1
#
_cell.length_a   1.000
_cell.length_b   1.000
_cell.length_c   1.000
_cell.angle_alpha   90.00
_cell.angle_beta   90.00
_cell.angle_gamma   90.00
#
_symmetry.space_group_name_H-M   'P 1'
#
loop_
_entity.id
_entity.type
_entity.pdbx_description
1 polymer ?
#
loop_
_entity_poly.entity_id
_entity_poly.type
_entity_poly.pdbx_seq_one_letter_code
_entity_poly.pdbx_strand_id
1 'polypeptide(L)'
;MPQSPYDILRPDLPEALSDLHALALDLRWSWSHVADDLWRYIDEDLWYQTQNPWLMLQTVSRAHLEELAGDQEFISLLQAVRTEQLTSRQTQGWIEPSEPGTEPPRIAYFSMEFGISEALPIYSGGLGVLAGDHLKSSGESGLLLTGIGLLYQQGYFRQGLDAEGHQLAFFPYNDPTQIPVIPARDQEGEWLQVEVSLPSHRAVTLRLWKAQIGRIELILLDSNTPLNSPADRGITSELYGGGSEMRLQQEIVLGIGGYRAIRALGIEADVCHLNEGHAAFVVLERARQFMNQAQCSFAVALTATRAGNLFTTHTPVDAGFDRFTPALFCQYMQHYAAELQLDCESLLQLGRQDDNNPQEPFNMALLATHGSFAVNAVSRLHQSVSQRLFRNLYPRWPLDDVPVGHITNGVHVPTWDSENADAMWTRFCGKDRWRAALTDLEAIIRKIDDQTLWDMRSRSRLALINWLRKRLTCQQSLGYLPHEQPQQL
;
A
#
# COMPACT_ATOMS: atom_id res chain seq x y z
N MET A 1 31.95 5.05 -11.41
CA MET A 1 31.20 3.97 -10.73
C MET A 1 30.56 3.14 -11.83
N PRO A 2 30.56 1.81 -11.80
CA PRO A 2 29.83 1.06 -12.80
C PRO A 2 28.36 1.48 -12.67
N GLN A 3 27.83 2.08 -13.75
CA GLN A 3 26.44 2.49 -13.82
C GLN A 3 25.58 1.27 -13.52
N SER A 4 24.70 1.40 -12.54
CA SER A 4 23.76 0.34 -12.22
C SER A 4 22.92 0.07 -13.49
N PRO A 5 22.54 -1.18 -13.81
CA PRO A 5 21.57 -1.43 -14.88
C PRO A 5 20.27 -0.63 -14.74
N TYR A 6 19.98 -0.13 -13.53
CA TYR A 6 18.86 0.78 -13.27
C TYR A 6 19.15 2.24 -13.65
N ASP A 7 20.40 2.69 -13.64
CA ASP A 7 20.80 4.01 -14.15
C ASP A 7 20.58 4.10 -15.67
N ILE A 8 20.57 2.97 -16.38
CA ILE A 8 20.29 2.87 -17.82
C ILE A 8 18.79 3.11 -18.11
N LEU A 9 17.90 2.85 -17.14
CA LEU A 9 16.45 3.03 -17.27
C LEU A 9 15.97 4.40 -16.77
N ARG A 10 16.85 5.22 -16.20
CA ARG A 10 16.52 6.59 -15.84
C ARG A 10 16.34 7.42 -17.11
N PRO A 11 15.28 8.24 -17.21
CA PRO A 11 15.18 9.23 -18.27
C PRO A 11 16.47 10.04 -18.36
N ASP A 12 17.05 10.17 -19.55
CA ASP A 12 18.23 11.02 -19.76
C ASP A 12 17.77 12.48 -19.73
N LEU A 13 18.01 13.15 -18.60
CA LEU A 13 17.58 14.53 -18.38
C LEU A 13 18.77 15.49 -18.49
N PRO A 14 18.56 16.70 -19.06
CA PRO A 14 19.52 17.79 -18.91
C PRO A 14 19.86 18.03 -17.44
N GLU A 15 21.11 18.43 -17.14
CA GLU A 15 21.60 18.60 -15.77
C GLU A 15 20.71 19.55 -14.94
N ALA A 16 20.22 20.64 -15.57
CA ALA A 16 19.31 21.62 -14.97
C ALA A 16 17.96 21.01 -14.53
N LEU A 17 17.57 19.86 -15.09
CA LEU A 17 16.31 19.17 -14.82
C LEU A 17 16.48 17.91 -13.97
N SER A 18 17.68 17.62 -13.48
CA SER A 18 18.00 16.39 -12.73
C SER A 18 17.12 16.15 -11.50
N ASP A 19 16.63 17.21 -10.85
CA ASP A 19 15.71 17.11 -9.72
C ASP A 19 14.34 16.47 -10.07
N LEU A 20 13.94 16.48 -11.35
CA LEU A 20 12.71 15.82 -11.80
C LEU A 20 12.73 14.31 -11.54
N HIS A 21 13.90 13.65 -11.53
CA HIS A 21 13.99 12.23 -11.14
C HIS A 21 13.52 12.00 -9.71
N ALA A 22 14.03 12.83 -8.79
CA ALA A 22 13.72 12.70 -7.37
C ALA A 22 12.27 13.10 -7.06
N LEU A 23 11.71 14.04 -7.83
CA LEU A 23 10.30 14.40 -7.75
C LEU A 23 9.41 13.29 -8.31
N ALA A 24 9.69 12.74 -9.48
CA ALA A 24 8.85 11.73 -10.12
C ALA A 24 8.78 10.40 -9.34
N LEU A 25 9.90 10.00 -8.70
CA LEU A 25 9.98 8.77 -7.91
C LEU A 25 9.39 8.88 -6.49
N ASP A 26 9.12 10.09 -6.00
CA ASP A 26 8.50 10.31 -4.70
C ASP A 26 7.01 10.59 -4.88
N LEU A 27 6.17 9.61 -4.56
CA LEU A 27 4.71 9.65 -4.69
C LEU A 27 4.04 10.80 -3.93
N ARG A 28 4.78 11.59 -3.11
CA ARG A 28 4.31 12.85 -2.53
C ARG A 28 3.66 13.80 -3.54
N TRP A 29 4.11 13.79 -4.80
CA TRP A 29 3.48 14.61 -5.83
C TRP A 29 1.97 14.37 -5.95
N SER A 30 1.46 13.18 -5.60
CA SER A 30 0.05 12.81 -5.72
C SER A 30 -0.89 13.49 -4.71
N TRP A 31 -0.36 14.21 -3.72
CA TRP A 31 -1.14 15.06 -2.81
C TRP A 31 -0.55 16.46 -2.67
N SER A 32 0.13 16.93 -3.71
CA SER A 32 0.79 18.24 -3.74
C SER A 32 0.26 19.03 -4.93
N HIS A 33 -0.74 19.89 -4.73
CA HIS A 33 -1.37 20.64 -5.84
C HIS A 33 -0.36 21.44 -6.69
N VAL A 34 0.67 22.01 -6.07
CA VAL A 34 1.74 22.75 -6.79
C VAL A 34 2.56 21.83 -7.70
N ALA A 35 2.66 20.53 -7.37
CA ALA A 35 3.36 19.57 -8.22
C ALA A 35 2.55 19.26 -9.48
N ASP A 36 1.22 19.33 -9.44
CA ASP A 36 0.39 19.12 -10.63
C ASP A 36 0.69 20.16 -11.72
N ASP A 37 0.91 21.41 -11.33
CA ASP A 37 1.24 22.50 -12.25
C ASP A 37 2.60 22.27 -12.91
N LEU A 38 3.59 21.74 -12.17
CA LEU A 38 4.89 21.36 -12.73
C LEU A 38 4.73 20.33 -13.84
N TRP A 39 3.96 19.26 -13.61
CA TRP A 39 3.78 18.19 -14.60
C TRP A 39 2.95 18.65 -15.80
N ARG A 40 1.91 19.48 -15.59
CA ARG A 40 1.14 20.10 -16.67
C ARG A 40 1.99 21.03 -17.53
N TYR A 41 2.94 21.75 -16.94
CA TYR A 41 3.86 22.62 -17.68
C TYR A 41 4.75 21.81 -18.62
N ILE A 42 5.19 20.61 -18.20
CA ILE A 42 5.96 19.72 -19.07
C ILE A 42 5.11 19.26 -20.25
N ASP A 43 3.95 18.64 -19.98
CA ASP A 43 3.02 18.19 -21.01
C ASP A 43 1.63 17.93 -20.41
N GLU A 44 0.66 18.81 -20.68
CA GLU A 44 -0.68 18.74 -20.12
C GLU A 44 -1.46 17.50 -20.57
N ASP A 45 -1.35 17.13 -21.85
CA ASP A 45 -2.13 16.01 -22.40
C ASP A 45 -1.57 14.67 -21.95
N LEU A 46 -0.24 14.54 -21.89
CA LEU A 46 0.42 13.35 -21.35
C LEU A 46 0.17 13.23 -19.83
N TRP A 47 0.19 14.33 -19.08
CA TRP A 47 -0.20 14.30 -17.66
C TRP A 47 -1.63 13.82 -17.50
N TYR A 48 -2.57 14.36 -18.29
CA TYR A 48 -3.97 13.95 -18.24
C TYR A 48 -4.17 12.45 -18.55
N GLN A 49 -3.41 11.89 -19.49
CA GLN A 49 -3.53 10.49 -19.89
C GLN A 49 -2.87 9.52 -18.92
N THR A 50 -1.77 9.91 -18.27
CA THR A 50 -0.92 9.00 -17.52
C THR A 50 -1.01 9.16 -16.01
N GLN A 51 -1.17 10.40 -15.52
CA GLN A 51 -1.06 10.75 -14.10
C GLN A 51 0.17 10.10 -13.43
N ASN A 52 1.25 9.93 -14.19
CA ASN A 52 2.46 9.22 -13.78
C ASN A 52 3.69 10.00 -14.25
N PRO A 53 4.29 10.84 -13.38
CA PRO A 53 5.43 11.66 -13.76
C PRO A 53 6.64 10.85 -14.25
N TRP A 54 6.83 9.66 -13.70
CA TRP A 54 7.93 8.79 -14.08
C TRP A 54 7.79 8.33 -15.52
N LEU A 55 6.60 7.86 -15.92
CA LEU A 55 6.29 7.50 -17.29
C LEU A 55 6.33 8.71 -18.23
N MET A 56 5.90 9.89 -17.75
CA MET A 56 5.99 11.12 -18.53
C MET A 56 7.42 11.44 -18.95
N LEU A 57 8.36 11.42 -17.99
CA LEU A 57 9.76 11.73 -18.26
C LEU A 57 10.42 10.73 -19.23
N GLN A 58 9.92 9.49 -19.30
CA GLN A 58 10.38 8.50 -20.28
C GLN A 58 9.79 8.72 -21.68
N THR A 59 8.69 9.46 -21.79
CA THR A 59 7.93 9.64 -23.04
C THR A 59 8.22 10.98 -23.71
N VAL A 60 8.44 12.03 -22.90
CA VAL A 60 8.74 13.38 -23.41
C VAL A 60 10.05 13.38 -24.18
N SER A 61 10.07 14.06 -25.33
CA SER A 61 11.25 14.12 -26.18
C SER A 61 12.40 14.88 -25.52
N ARG A 62 13.65 14.45 -25.78
CA ARG A 62 14.84 15.14 -25.30
C ARG A 62 14.90 16.60 -25.74
N ALA A 63 14.49 16.92 -26.97
CA ALA A 63 14.48 18.29 -27.47
C ALA A 63 13.57 19.20 -26.64
N HIS A 64 12.37 18.73 -26.28
CA HIS A 64 11.46 19.46 -25.39
C HIS A 64 12.04 19.65 -23.99
N LEU A 65 12.71 18.63 -23.44
CA LEU A 65 13.40 18.76 -22.16
C LEU A 65 14.56 19.77 -22.22
N GLU A 66 15.28 19.85 -23.34
CA GLU A 66 16.33 20.87 -23.55
C GLU A 66 15.75 22.28 -23.68
N GLU A 67 14.58 22.44 -24.29
CA GLU A 67 13.83 23.70 -24.32
C GLU A 67 13.40 24.13 -22.91
N LEU A 68 12.81 23.22 -22.13
CA LEU A 68 12.43 23.45 -20.74
C LEU A 68 13.64 23.76 -19.85
N ALA A 69 14.80 23.16 -20.11
CA ALA A 69 16.04 23.47 -19.40
C ALA A 69 16.52 24.91 -19.63
N GLY A 70 16.10 25.55 -20.72
CA GLY A 70 16.34 26.96 -21.02
C GLY A 70 15.25 27.92 -20.53
N ASP A 71 14.10 27.41 -20.10
CA ASP A 71 12.95 28.20 -19.65
C ASP A 71 13.08 28.58 -18.17
N GLN A 72 13.30 29.87 -17.89
CA GLN A 72 13.47 30.36 -16.52
C GLN A 72 12.20 30.29 -15.66
N GLU A 73 11.02 30.37 -16.26
CA GLU A 73 9.77 30.23 -15.51
C GLU A 73 9.62 28.78 -15.02
N PHE A 74 9.88 27.82 -15.90
CA PHE A 74 9.87 26.40 -15.56
C PHE A 74 10.93 26.04 -14.50
N ILE A 75 12.17 26.51 -14.66
CA ILE A 75 13.24 26.24 -13.69
C ILE A 75 12.89 26.80 -12.31
N SER A 76 12.28 27.99 -12.25
CA SER A 76 11.83 28.59 -10.98
C SER A 76 10.75 27.74 -10.31
N LEU A 77 9.80 27.23 -11.09
CA LEU A 77 8.75 26.32 -10.61
C LEU A 77 9.33 25.01 -10.09
N LEU A 78 10.25 24.39 -10.83
CA LEU A 78 10.96 23.18 -10.43
C LEU A 78 11.68 23.36 -9.08
N GLN A 79 12.43 24.45 -8.93
CA GLN A 79 13.14 24.77 -7.69
C GLN A 79 12.19 24.99 -6.51
N ALA A 80 11.04 25.63 -6.74
CA ALA A 80 10.03 25.84 -5.70
C ALA A 80 9.44 24.51 -5.21
N VAL A 81 9.03 23.63 -6.13
CA VAL A 81 8.49 22.30 -5.80
C VAL A 81 9.53 21.44 -5.09
N ARG A 82 10.79 21.47 -5.55
CA ARG A 82 11.89 20.75 -4.93
C ARG A 82 12.18 21.24 -3.51
N THR A 83 12.20 22.56 -3.31
CA THR A 83 12.39 23.17 -1.98
C THR A 83 11.27 22.79 -1.03
N GLU A 84 10.03 22.77 -1.51
CA GLU A 84 8.87 22.33 -0.73
C GLU A 84 9.00 20.85 -0.32
N GLN A 85 9.37 19.96 -1.26
CA GLN A 85 9.60 18.55 -0.99
C GLN A 85 10.67 18.35 0.09
N LEU A 86 11.83 19.01 -0.05
CA LEU A 86 12.93 18.91 0.90
C LEU A 86 12.53 19.45 2.29
N THR A 87 11.86 20.59 2.33
CA THR A 87 11.33 21.17 3.58
C THR A 87 10.38 20.18 4.24
N SER A 88 9.45 19.61 3.48
CA SER A 88 8.47 18.65 3.99
C SER A 88 9.09 17.34 4.49
N ARG A 89 10.30 16.97 4.07
CA ARG A 89 11.03 15.82 4.63
C ARG A 89 11.75 16.15 5.95
N GLN A 90 12.12 17.41 6.15
CA GLN A 90 12.87 17.88 7.31
C GLN A 90 11.99 18.41 8.44
N THR A 91 10.76 18.87 8.16
CA THR A 91 9.85 19.40 9.18
C THR A 91 9.64 18.36 10.29
N GLN A 92 9.72 18.74 11.56
CA GLN A 92 9.39 17.80 12.62
C GLN A 92 7.90 17.42 12.53
N GLY A 93 7.57 16.15 12.71
CA GLY A 93 6.17 15.70 12.79
C GLY A 93 5.47 16.28 14.03
N TRP A 94 4.15 16.14 14.09
CA TRP A 94 3.35 16.63 15.23
C TRP A 94 3.10 15.60 16.33
N ILE A 95 3.56 14.35 16.15
CA ILE A 95 3.53 13.36 17.23
C ILE A 95 4.74 13.58 18.12
N GLU A 96 4.46 13.94 19.37
CA GLU A 96 5.47 13.97 20.43
C GLU A 96 5.64 12.56 21.03
N PRO A 97 6.88 12.15 21.38
CA PRO A 97 7.11 10.91 22.11
C PRO A 97 6.33 10.90 23.44
N SER A 98 5.85 9.74 23.84
CA SER A 98 5.13 9.58 25.11
C SER A 98 6.01 9.92 26.33
N GLU A 99 7.33 9.78 26.21
CA GLU A 99 8.31 10.19 27.21
C GLU A 99 9.42 11.04 26.58
N PRO A 100 9.78 12.19 27.18
CA PRO A 100 10.85 13.03 26.67
C PRO A 100 12.17 12.25 26.51
N GLY A 101 12.72 12.26 25.29
CA GLY A 101 13.99 11.59 24.98
C GLY A 101 13.88 10.13 24.53
N THR A 102 12.66 9.60 24.38
CA THR A 102 12.44 8.29 23.74
C THR A 102 12.19 8.45 22.24
N GLU A 103 12.78 7.58 21.43
CA GLU A 103 12.45 7.52 20.00
C GLU A 103 11.07 6.86 19.82
N PRO A 104 10.26 7.30 18.86
CA PRO A 104 9.02 6.60 18.51
C PRO A 104 9.32 5.16 18.05
N PRO A 105 8.41 4.20 18.27
CA PRO A 105 8.62 2.82 17.85
C PRO A 105 8.71 2.72 16.33
N ARG A 106 9.55 1.80 15.85
CA ARG A 106 9.65 1.43 14.43
C ARG A 106 8.54 0.45 14.07
N ILE A 107 7.76 0.80 13.06
CA ILE A 107 6.53 0.08 12.67
C ILE A 107 6.72 -0.51 11.28
N ALA A 108 6.51 -1.81 11.16
CA ALA A 108 6.38 -2.52 9.89
C ALA A 108 4.89 -2.79 9.63
N TYR A 109 4.30 -2.12 8.64
CA TYR A 109 2.88 -2.19 8.30
C TYR A 109 2.66 -3.09 7.08
N PHE A 110 2.06 -4.27 7.30
CA PHE A 110 1.85 -5.29 6.29
C PHE A 110 0.45 -5.20 5.71
N SER A 111 0.35 -5.11 4.39
CA SER A 111 -0.94 -5.16 3.70
C SER A 111 -0.85 -5.79 2.32
N MET A 112 -1.94 -6.45 1.90
CA MET A 112 -2.08 -6.96 0.54
C MET A 112 -2.23 -5.84 -0.50
N GLU A 113 -2.67 -4.64 -0.12
CA GLU A 113 -2.92 -3.55 -1.06
C GLU A 113 -2.56 -2.16 -0.49
N PHE A 114 -2.14 -1.25 -1.38
CA PHE A 114 -1.82 0.14 -1.04
C PHE A 114 -2.34 1.12 -2.09
N GLY A 115 -3.36 1.90 -1.74
CA GLY A 115 -3.98 2.93 -2.56
C GLY A 115 -3.25 4.26 -2.44
N ILE A 116 -2.09 4.38 -3.08
CA ILE A 116 -1.29 5.62 -3.04
C ILE A 116 -1.69 6.58 -4.17
N SER A 117 -1.60 6.10 -5.41
CA SER A 117 -1.85 6.81 -6.66
C SER A 117 -2.06 5.80 -7.80
N GLU A 118 -2.75 6.20 -8.87
CA GLU A 118 -2.96 5.37 -10.07
C GLU A 118 -1.64 5.00 -10.77
N ALA A 119 -0.56 5.78 -10.56
CA ALA A 119 0.78 5.47 -11.05
C ALA A 119 1.38 4.18 -10.43
N LEU A 120 0.85 3.73 -9.30
CA LEU A 120 1.24 2.48 -8.63
C LEU A 120 -0.02 1.63 -8.34
N PRO A 121 -0.58 0.93 -9.35
CA PRO A 121 -1.89 0.29 -9.27
C PRO A 121 -1.85 -1.06 -8.53
N ILE A 122 -1.57 -1.01 -7.22
CA ILE A 122 -1.46 -2.18 -6.33
C ILE A 122 -2.58 -2.22 -5.27
N TYR A 123 -3.78 -1.75 -5.64
CA TYR A 123 -4.96 -1.74 -4.78
C TYR A 123 -6.26 -1.98 -5.55
N SER A 124 -7.31 -2.37 -4.83
CA SER A 124 -8.66 -2.62 -5.34
C SER A 124 -9.71 -1.76 -4.64
N GLY A 125 -9.66 -1.65 -3.31
CA GLY A 125 -10.76 -1.09 -2.54
C GLY A 125 -10.37 -0.27 -1.32
N GLY A 126 -11.32 -0.16 -0.39
CA GLY A 126 -11.21 0.69 0.80
C GLY A 126 -10.11 0.28 1.79
N LEU A 127 -9.74 -1.00 1.83
CA LEU A 127 -8.63 -1.49 2.66
C LEU A 127 -7.29 -0.91 2.17
N GLY A 128 -7.06 -0.91 0.86
CA GLY A 128 -5.89 -0.34 0.22
C GLY A 128 -5.87 1.18 0.28
N VAL A 129 -7.00 1.83 0.06
CA VAL A 129 -7.13 3.29 0.24
C VAL A 129 -6.75 3.70 1.66
N LEU A 130 -7.27 2.99 2.66
CA LEU A 130 -6.90 3.24 4.05
C LEU A 130 -5.41 3.00 4.29
N ALA A 131 -4.85 1.89 3.79
CA ALA A 131 -3.43 1.61 3.91
C ALA A 131 -2.58 2.75 3.33
N GLY A 132 -2.96 3.28 2.16
CA GLY A 132 -2.28 4.40 1.53
C GLY A 132 -2.36 5.69 2.33
N ASP A 133 -3.56 6.05 2.82
CA ASP A 133 -3.77 7.21 3.68
C ASP A 133 -3.03 7.07 5.02
N HIS A 134 -2.91 5.84 5.53
CA HIS A 134 -2.16 5.53 6.74
C HIS A 134 -0.66 5.78 6.53
N LEU A 135 -0.09 5.36 5.38
CA LEU A 135 1.31 5.67 5.05
C LEU A 135 1.53 7.18 4.94
N LYS A 136 0.68 7.90 4.19
CA LYS A 136 0.78 9.36 4.00
C LYS A 136 0.75 10.09 5.35
N SER A 137 -0.27 9.82 6.17
CA SER A 137 -0.45 10.44 7.48
C SER A 137 0.67 10.08 8.46
N SER A 138 1.19 8.86 8.41
CA SER A 138 2.31 8.43 9.26
C SER A 138 3.59 9.19 8.94
N GLY A 139 3.89 9.39 7.65
CA GLY A 139 5.05 10.16 7.23
C GLY A 139 4.99 11.62 7.68
N GLU A 140 3.83 12.26 7.55
CA GLU A 140 3.67 13.66 7.95
C GLU A 140 3.64 13.84 9.47
N SER A 141 3.06 12.89 10.20
CA SER A 141 2.99 12.93 11.67
C SER A 141 4.32 12.63 12.37
N GLY A 142 5.30 12.08 11.65
CA GLY A 142 6.64 11.78 12.16
C GLY A 142 6.81 10.37 12.71
N LEU A 143 5.90 9.44 12.41
CA LEU A 143 6.04 8.04 12.78
C LEU A 143 7.11 7.35 11.92
N LEU A 144 7.88 6.45 12.54
CA LEU A 144 8.87 5.61 11.87
C LEU A 144 8.19 4.36 11.31
N LEU A 145 7.45 4.54 10.21
CA LEU A 145 6.71 3.47 9.57
C LEU A 145 7.36 3.03 8.24
N THR A 146 7.36 1.74 7.98
CA THR A 146 7.69 1.14 6.69
C THR A 146 6.50 0.29 6.24
N GLY A 147 6.04 0.49 5.01
CA GLY A 147 5.00 -0.35 4.40
C GLY A 147 5.60 -1.61 3.80
N ILE A 148 4.89 -2.73 3.87
CA ILE A 148 5.28 -4.01 3.27
C ILE A 148 4.09 -4.57 2.50
N GLY A 149 4.28 -4.84 1.21
CA GLY A 149 3.25 -5.36 0.31
C GLY A 149 3.82 -6.15 -0.86
N LEU A 150 2.97 -6.46 -1.83
CA LEU A 150 3.34 -7.18 -3.05
C LEU A 150 3.33 -6.24 -4.26
N LEU A 151 4.27 -6.43 -5.20
CA LEU A 151 4.26 -5.70 -6.45
C LEU A 151 3.42 -6.46 -7.48
N TYR A 152 2.17 -6.05 -7.70
CA TYR A 152 1.30 -6.74 -8.64
C TYR A 152 1.56 -6.37 -10.10
N GLN A 153 1.83 -7.36 -10.94
CA GLN A 153 2.08 -7.16 -12.37
C GLN A 153 0.84 -6.71 -13.16
N GLN A 154 -0.38 -6.94 -12.68
CA GLN A 154 -1.62 -6.55 -13.36
C GLN A 154 -2.57 -5.74 -12.46
N GLY A 155 -2.22 -5.57 -11.18
CA GLY A 155 -3.09 -4.92 -10.19
C GLY A 155 -4.37 -5.72 -9.97
N TYR A 156 -5.50 -5.04 -9.78
CA TYR A 156 -6.82 -5.67 -9.71
C TYR A 156 -7.40 -5.89 -11.11
N PHE A 157 -7.92 -4.85 -11.75
CA PHE A 157 -8.16 -4.77 -13.19
C PHE A 157 -8.40 -3.30 -13.58
N ARG A 158 -8.24 -2.95 -14.85
CA ARG A 158 -8.68 -1.66 -15.40
C ARG A 158 -10.05 -1.82 -16.05
N GLN A 159 -11.01 -1.01 -15.58
CA GLN A 159 -12.38 -1.02 -16.08
C GLN A 159 -12.47 -0.24 -17.41
N GLY A 160 -13.03 -0.87 -18.43
CA GLY A 160 -13.60 -0.18 -19.58
C GLY A 160 -15.09 -0.44 -19.69
N LEU A 161 -15.76 0.32 -20.56
CA LEU A 161 -17.16 0.12 -20.91
C LEU A 161 -17.25 -0.16 -22.41
N ASP A 162 -18.03 -1.17 -22.80
CA ASP A 162 -18.39 -1.36 -24.20
C ASP A 162 -19.46 -0.34 -24.66
N ALA A 163 -19.86 -0.41 -25.93
CA ALA A 163 -20.82 0.52 -26.51
C ALA A 163 -22.21 0.45 -25.86
N GLU A 164 -22.56 -0.71 -25.32
CA GLU A 164 -23.81 -0.99 -24.64
C GLU A 164 -23.74 -0.62 -23.14
N GLY A 165 -22.56 -0.22 -22.65
CA GLY A 165 -22.33 0.17 -21.27
C GLY A 165 -22.03 -1.00 -20.32
N HIS A 166 -21.74 -2.19 -20.83
CA HIS A 166 -21.27 -3.30 -20.00
C HIS A 166 -19.80 -3.14 -19.63
N GLN A 167 -19.46 -3.68 -18.46
CA GLN A 167 -18.09 -3.68 -17.96
C GLN A 167 -17.19 -4.63 -18.76
N LEU A 168 -16.05 -4.10 -19.20
CA LEU A 168 -14.91 -4.86 -19.68
C LEU A 168 -13.79 -4.79 -18.64
N ALA A 169 -13.15 -5.94 -18.36
CA ALA A 169 -12.00 -6.02 -17.45
C ALA A 169 -10.71 -6.22 -18.27
N PHE A 170 -9.78 -5.28 -18.12
CA PHE A 170 -8.46 -5.34 -18.75
C PHE A 170 -7.37 -5.54 -17.69
N PHE A 171 -6.36 -6.34 -18.02
CA PHE A 171 -5.23 -6.66 -17.12
C PHE A 171 -3.92 -6.24 -17.77
N PRO A 172 -3.70 -4.93 -18.01
CA PRO A 172 -2.46 -4.47 -18.60
C PRO A 172 -1.29 -4.76 -17.66
N TYR A 173 -0.16 -5.09 -18.26
CA TYR A 173 1.07 -5.32 -17.51
C TYR A 173 1.61 -4.00 -16.95
N ASN A 174 1.77 -3.95 -15.63
CA ASN A 174 2.49 -2.90 -14.91
C ASN A 174 3.97 -3.22 -14.98
N ASP A 175 4.65 -2.61 -15.95
CA ASP A 175 6.10 -2.72 -16.08
C ASP A 175 6.78 -1.98 -14.91
N PRO A 176 7.55 -2.67 -14.03
CA PRO A 176 8.26 -2.03 -12.93
C PRO A 176 9.19 -0.89 -13.36
N THR A 177 9.62 -0.86 -14.63
CA THR A 177 10.44 0.22 -15.17
C THR A 177 9.65 1.49 -15.49
N GLN A 178 8.33 1.40 -15.61
CA GLN A 178 7.42 2.50 -15.98
C GLN A 178 6.57 3.03 -14.82
N ILE A 179 6.68 2.44 -13.64
CA ILE A 179 6.00 2.87 -12.41
C ILE A 179 7.04 3.42 -11.41
N PRO A 180 6.64 4.24 -10.41
CA PRO A 180 7.59 4.93 -9.53
C PRO A 180 8.14 4.01 -8.43
N VAL A 181 8.87 2.97 -8.85
CA VAL A 181 9.58 2.03 -7.98
C VAL A 181 11.05 1.93 -8.39
N ILE A 182 11.90 1.61 -7.42
CA ILE A 182 13.33 1.35 -7.64
C ILE A 182 13.73 0.02 -6.97
N PRO A 183 14.69 -0.74 -7.52
CA PRO A 183 15.23 -1.93 -6.89
C PRO A 183 15.80 -1.59 -5.53
N ALA A 184 15.44 -2.41 -4.53
CA ALA A 184 16.19 -2.39 -3.29
C ALA A 184 17.54 -3.08 -3.53
N ARG A 185 18.63 -2.40 -3.13
CA ARG A 185 19.99 -2.89 -3.32
C ARG A 185 20.72 -3.02 -1.99
N ASP A 186 21.66 -3.94 -1.92
CA ASP A 186 22.56 -4.11 -0.77
C ASP A 186 23.72 -3.11 -0.81
N GLN A 187 24.68 -3.27 0.11
CA GLN A 187 25.84 -2.39 0.24
C GLN A 187 26.81 -2.54 -0.94
N GLU A 188 26.80 -3.71 -1.58
CA GLU A 188 27.58 -4.06 -2.77
C GLU A 188 26.92 -3.55 -4.06
N GLY A 189 25.67 -3.11 -3.98
CA GLY A 189 24.88 -2.62 -5.11
C GLY A 189 24.16 -3.73 -5.88
N GLU A 190 24.14 -4.96 -5.38
CA GLU A 190 23.39 -6.06 -5.95
C GLU A 190 21.91 -5.96 -5.59
N TRP A 191 21.06 -6.56 -6.42
CA TRP A 191 19.61 -6.52 -6.20
C TRP A 191 19.25 -7.45 -5.05
N LEU A 192 18.75 -6.88 -3.95
CA LEU A 192 18.28 -7.64 -2.80
C LEU A 192 17.13 -8.57 -3.17
N GLN A 193 17.30 -9.81 -2.72
CA GLN A 193 16.36 -10.90 -2.93
C GLN A 193 16.19 -11.68 -1.63
N VAL A 194 15.00 -12.22 -1.43
CA VAL A 194 14.70 -13.15 -0.33
C VAL A 194 14.03 -14.39 -0.85
N GLU A 195 14.15 -15.50 -0.14
CA GLU A 195 13.55 -16.76 -0.54
C GLU A 195 12.47 -17.22 0.43
N VAL A 196 11.42 -17.82 -0.12
CA VAL A 196 10.35 -18.51 0.60
C VAL A 196 10.26 -19.93 0.08
N SER A 197 10.22 -20.90 0.99
CA SER A 197 10.09 -22.31 0.64
C SER A 197 8.62 -22.70 0.48
N LEU A 198 8.30 -23.28 -0.66
CA LEU A 198 6.99 -23.84 -1.03
C LEU A 198 7.10 -25.39 -1.16
N PRO A 199 5.98 -26.13 -1.34
CA PRO A 199 6.00 -27.59 -1.42
C PRO A 199 7.03 -28.15 -2.41
N SER A 200 7.43 -29.40 -2.19
CA SER A 200 8.38 -30.11 -3.06
C SER A 200 9.75 -29.45 -3.17
N HIS A 201 10.22 -28.83 -2.07
CA HIS A 201 11.50 -28.11 -2.00
C HIS A 201 11.63 -26.96 -3.01
N ARG A 202 10.50 -26.38 -3.43
CA ARG A 202 10.49 -25.28 -4.40
C ARG A 202 10.83 -23.98 -3.66
N ALA A 203 11.99 -23.40 -3.96
CA ALA A 203 12.38 -22.09 -3.43
C ALA A 203 11.88 -21.00 -4.37
N VAL A 204 11.02 -20.12 -3.86
CA VAL A 204 10.55 -18.93 -4.59
C VAL A 204 11.42 -17.75 -4.21
N THR A 205 12.13 -17.22 -5.20
CA THR A 205 12.94 -16.01 -5.06
C THR A 205 12.08 -14.77 -5.24
N LEU A 206 12.17 -13.81 -4.33
CA LEU A 206 11.41 -12.57 -4.35
C LEU A 206 12.38 -11.41 -4.50
N ARG A 207 12.27 -10.64 -5.58
CA ARG A 207 13.00 -9.39 -5.76
C ARG A 207 12.35 -8.30 -4.94
N LEU A 208 13.17 -7.45 -4.32
CA LEU A 208 12.69 -6.35 -3.51
C LEU A 208 12.69 -5.04 -4.30
N TRP A 209 11.59 -4.32 -4.21
CA TRP A 209 11.40 -3.00 -4.78
C TRP A 209 11.05 -1.99 -3.68
N LYS A 210 11.37 -0.72 -3.89
CA LYS A 210 11.05 0.40 -3.01
C LYS A 210 10.20 1.43 -3.77
N ALA A 211 9.08 1.84 -3.18
CA ALA A 211 8.34 3.04 -3.54
C ALA A 211 8.52 4.09 -2.44
N GLN A 212 8.83 5.34 -2.82
CA GLN A 212 8.96 6.44 -1.88
C GLN A 212 7.63 7.19 -1.76
N ILE A 213 7.15 7.39 -0.52
CA ILE A 213 5.87 8.02 -0.21
C ILE A 213 6.13 9.13 0.80
N GLY A 214 6.60 10.29 0.33
CA GLY A 214 7.02 11.39 1.19
C GLY A 214 8.22 10.97 2.05
N ARG A 215 7.96 10.67 3.34
CA ARG A 215 8.98 10.17 4.29
C ARG A 215 8.95 8.66 4.49
N ILE A 216 7.92 7.98 4.00
CA ILE A 216 7.73 6.55 4.19
C ILE A 216 8.32 5.78 3.01
N GLU A 217 9.03 4.70 3.31
CA GLU A 217 9.40 3.69 2.31
C GLU A 217 8.33 2.59 2.31
N LEU A 218 7.88 2.20 1.12
CA LEU A 218 7.05 1.02 0.90
C LEU A 218 7.89 -0.04 0.18
N ILE A 219 8.09 -1.17 0.84
CA ILE A 219 8.82 -2.33 0.32
C ILE A 219 7.83 -3.27 -0.36
N LEU A 220 8.09 -3.59 -1.62
CA LEU A 220 7.24 -4.44 -2.45
C LEU A 220 8.00 -5.70 -2.88
N LEU A 221 7.40 -6.85 -2.64
CA LEU A 221 7.95 -8.15 -3.01
C LEU A 221 7.44 -8.58 -4.38
N ASP A 222 8.34 -9.04 -5.23
CA ASP A 222 8.04 -9.43 -6.61
C ASP A 222 8.58 -10.83 -6.94
N SER A 223 7.65 -11.73 -7.27
CA SER A 223 7.97 -13.11 -7.67
C SER A 223 8.29 -13.23 -9.17
N ASN A 224 8.06 -12.19 -9.96
CA ASN A 224 8.27 -12.20 -11.40
C ASN A 224 9.75 -12.01 -11.78
N THR A 225 10.56 -13.01 -11.42
CA THR A 225 11.98 -13.10 -11.76
C THR A 225 12.25 -14.31 -12.65
N PRO A 226 13.23 -14.24 -13.58
CA PRO A 226 13.63 -15.38 -14.38
C PRO A 226 14.11 -16.59 -13.55
N LEU A 227 14.51 -16.36 -12.30
CA LEU A 227 14.94 -17.40 -11.35
C LEU A 227 13.79 -18.32 -10.91
N ASN A 228 12.55 -17.85 -11.03
CA ASN A 228 11.36 -18.60 -10.65
C ASN A 228 10.73 -19.32 -11.85
N SER A 229 10.02 -20.42 -11.56
CA SER A 229 9.18 -21.10 -12.54
C SER A 229 8.06 -20.19 -13.04
N PRO A 230 7.50 -20.39 -14.25
CA PRO A 230 6.40 -19.57 -14.75
C PRO A 230 5.18 -19.53 -13.81
N ALA A 231 4.90 -20.63 -13.09
CA ALA A 231 3.82 -20.67 -12.11
C ALA A 231 4.12 -19.81 -10.87
N ASP A 232 5.36 -19.84 -10.38
CA ASP A 232 5.79 -19.05 -9.23
C ASP A 232 5.83 -17.55 -9.51
N ARG A 233 6.17 -17.15 -10.75
CA ARG A 233 6.08 -15.74 -11.17
C ARG A 233 4.65 -15.21 -11.11
N GLY A 234 3.67 -16.10 -11.21
CA GLY A 234 2.25 -15.76 -11.11
C GLY A 234 1.80 -15.42 -9.69
N ILE A 235 2.62 -15.65 -8.65
CA ILE A 235 2.23 -15.34 -7.26
C ILE A 235 1.93 -13.85 -7.11
N THR A 236 2.69 -13.00 -7.79
CA THR A 236 2.50 -11.55 -7.78
C THR A 236 1.78 -11.03 -9.03
N SER A 237 1.06 -11.86 -9.78
CA SER A 237 0.40 -11.36 -11.02
C SER A 237 -0.75 -10.41 -10.73
N GLU A 238 -1.77 -10.89 -10.02
CA GLU A 238 -3.05 -10.20 -9.80
C GLU A 238 -3.34 -10.04 -8.31
N LEU A 239 -3.86 -8.88 -7.93
CA LEU A 239 -4.42 -8.63 -6.62
C LEU A 239 -5.78 -9.33 -6.54
N TYR A 240 -5.91 -10.25 -5.58
CA TYR A 240 -7.13 -11.02 -5.35
C TYR A 240 -7.59 -11.90 -6.53
N GLY A 241 -6.69 -12.17 -7.46
CA GLY A 241 -6.88 -13.14 -8.54
C GLY A 241 -6.61 -14.58 -8.12
N GLY A 242 -6.91 -15.51 -9.02
CA GLY A 242 -6.67 -16.94 -8.81
C GLY A 242 -7.68 -17.62 -7.87
N GLY A 243 -7.21 -18.69 -7.19
CA GLY A 243 -8.01 -19.48 -6.26
C GLY A 243 -7.38 -19.56 -4.86
N SER A 244 -7.94 -20.40 -3.99
CA SER A 244 -7.50 -20.54 -2.58
C SER A 244 -6.01 -20.89 -2.45
N GLU A 245 -5.45 -21.70 -3.35
CA GLU A 245 -4.01 -22.03 -3.35
C GLU A 245 -3.14 -20.82 -3.70
N MET A 246 -3.52 -20.02 -4.69
CA MET A 246 -2.82 -18.78 -5.04
C MET A 246 -2.89 -17.77 -3.89
N ARG A 247 -4.06 -17.65 -3.26
CA ARG A 247 -4.25 -16.82 -2.06
C ARG A 247 -3.29 -17.22 -0.94
N LEU A 248 -3.20 -18.52 -0.63
CA LEU A 248 -2.27 -19.02 0.38
C LEU A 248 -0.81 -18.68 0.04
N GLN A 249 -0.40 -18.87 -1.22
CA GLN A 249 0.96 -18.51 -1.67
C GLN A 249 1.25 -17.01 -1.48
N GLN A 250 0.29 -16.14 -1.87
CA GLN A 250 0.42 -14.70 -1.69
C GLN A 250 0.56 -14.30 -0.22
N GLU A 251 -0.22 -14.91 0.67
CA GLU A 251 -0.17 -14.62 2.10
C GLU A 251 1.13 -15.12 2.75
N ILE A 252 1.64 -16.28 2.33
CA ILE A 252 2.97 -16.79 2.74
C ILE A 252 4.06 -15.82 2.27
N VAL A 253 4.01 -15.37 1.01
CA VAL A 253 4.96 -14.40 0.45
C VAL A 253 4.88 -13.06 1.19
N LEU A 254 3.68 -12.56 1.49
CA LEU A 254 3.50 -11.31 2.25
C LEU A 254 4.02 -11.43 3.68
N GLY A 255 3.58 -12.45 4.42
CA GLY A 255 3.91 -12.59 5.84
C GLY A 255 5.33 -13.07 6.09
N ILE A 256 5.71 -14.25 5.57
CA ILE A 256 7.04 -14.83 5.75
C ILE A 256 8.06 -14.10 4.87
N GLY A 257 7.77 -13.96 3.58
CA GLY A 257 8.67 -13.27 2.65
C GLY A 257 8.86 -11.81 3.03
N GLY A 258 7.79 -11.09 3.38
CA GLY A 258 7.86 -9.70 3.81
C GLY A 258 8.66 -9.47 5.09
N TYR A 259 8.54 -10.37 6.08
CA TYR A 259 9.38 -10.28 7.28
C TYR A 259 10.86 -10.56 6.99
N ARG A 260 11.15 -11.55 6.13
CA ARG A 260 12.51 -11.80 5.66
C ARG A 260 13.08 -10.60 4.88
N ALA A 261 12.24 -9.91 4.09
CA ALA A 261 12.64 -8.74 3.33
C ALA A 261 13.09 -7.58 4.23
N ILE A 262 12.33 -7.25 5.28
CA ILE A 262 12.74 -6.18 6.21
C ILE A 262 14.05 -6.55 6.94
N ARG A 263 14.25 -7.82 7.29
CA ARG A 263 15.51 -8.28 7.88
C ARG A 263 16.69 -8.18 6.91
N ALA A 264 16.50 -8.57 5.65
CA ALA A 264 17.53 -8.44 4.62
C ALA A 264 17.90 -6.98 4.34
N LEU A 265 16.94 -6.06 4.49
CA LEU A 265 17.15 -4.62 4.37
C LEU A 265 17.78 -3.97 5.62
N GLY A 266 17.98 -4.72 6.70
CA GLY A 266 18.46 -4.18 7.97
C GLY A 266 17.45 -3.27 8.68
N ILE A 267 16.16 -3.41 8.36
CA ILE A 267 15.07 -2.65 8.97
C ILE A 267 14.66 -3.38 10.26
N GLU A 268 14.87 -2.73 11.40
CA GLU A 268 14.39 -3.18 12.69
C GLU A 268 12.94 -2.73 12.89
N ALA A 269 12.08 -3.64 13.36
CA ALA A 269 10.67 -3.38 13.60
C ALA A 269 10.29 -3.75 15.04
N ASP A 270 10.00 -2.74 15.84
CA ASP A 270 9.48 -2.90 17.20
C ASP A 270 8.06 -3.46 17.14
N VAL A 271 7.27 -2.96 16.17
CA VAL A 271 5.87 -3.33 15.97
C VAL A 271 5.65 -3.84 14.53
N CYS A 272 4.97 -4.98 14.39
CA CYS A 272 4.40 -5.44 13.13
C CYS A 272 2.88 -5.21 13.19
N HIS A 273 2.37 -4.39 12.28
CA HIS A 273 0.95 -4.11 12.16
C HIS A 273 0.37 -4.85 10.95
N LEU A 274 -0.56 -5.75 11.23
CA LEU A 274 -1.23 -6.59 10.25
C LEU A 274 -2.54 -5.91 9.83
N ASN A 275 -2.60 -5.49 8.56
CA ASN A 275 -3.81 -4.95 7.96
C ASN A 275 -4.64 -6.08 7.35
N GLU A 276 -5.64 -6.55 8.13
CA GLU A 276 -6.42 -7.78 7.88
C GLU A 276 -5.61 -9.09 8.01
N GLY A 277 -6.31 -10.22 8.09
CA GLY A 277 -5.73 -11.55 8.28
C GLY A 277 -4.70 -11.98 7.22
N HIS A 278 -4.68 -11.36 6.04
CA HIS A 278 -3.76 -11.72 4.95
C HIS A 278 -2.27 -11.71 5.34
N ALA A 279 -1.90 -10.86 6.31
CA ALA A 279 -0.53 -10.74 6.78
C ALA A 279 -0.18 -11.67 7.95
N ALA A 280 -1.11 -12.53 8.41
CA ALA A 280 -0.97 -13.25 9.68
C ALA A 280 0.28 -14.14 9.80
N PHE A 281 0.82 -14.62 8.67
CA PHE A 281 2.05 -15.40 8.66
C PHE A 281 3.28 -14.61 9.18
N VAL A 282 3.25 -13.27 9.23
CA VAL A 282 4.30 -12.45 9.86
C VAL A 282 4.51 -12.82 11.33
N VAL A 283 3.43 -13.21 12.04
CA VAL A 283 3.48 -13.66 13.43
C VAL A 283 4.41 -14.86 13.57
N LEU A 284 4.28 -15.82 12.65
CA LEU A 284 5.03 -17.06 12.70
C LEU A 284 6.51 -16.81 12.36
N GLU A 285 6.82 -15.99 11.35
CA GLU A 285 8.21 -15.73 10.98
C GLU A 285 8.94 -14.87 12.02
N ARG A 286 8.24 -13.91 12.63
CA ARG A 286 8.79 -13.14 13.75
C ARG A 286 9.08 -14.03 14.96
N ALA A 287 8.16 -14.92 15.31
CA ALA A 287 8.37 -15.91 16.37
C ALA A 287 9.53 -16.87 16.02
N ARG A 288 9.63 -17.35 14.79
CA ARG A 288 10.74 -18.20 14.33
C ARG A 288 12.09 -17.51 14.46
N GLN A 289 12.19 -16.25 14.04
CA GLN A 289 13.43 -15.49 14.20
C GLN A 289 13.81 -15.37 15.69
N PHE A 290 12.86 -14.98 16.54
CA PHE A 290 13.12 -14.84 17.97
C PHE A 290 13.51 -16.17 18.61
N MET A 291 12.83 -17.26 18.26
CA MET A 291 13.13 -18.62 18.70
C MET A 291 14.60 -18.98 18.41
N ASN A 292 15.06 -18.70 17.19
CA ASN A 292 16.43 -18.97 16.76
C ASN A 292 17.45 -18.04 17.45
N GLN A 293 17.11 -16.77 17.70
CA GLN A 293 18.03 -15.84 18.36
C GLN A 293 18.16 -16.10 19.86
N ALA A 294 17.03 -16.36 20.53
CA ALA A 294 16.96 -16.59 21.97
C ALA A 294 17.17 -18.06 22.35
N GLN A 295 17.27 -18.96 21.38
CA GLN A 295 17.44 -20.41 21.57
C GLN A 295 16.37 -20.98 22.53
N CYS A 296 15.12 -20.59 22.32
CA CYS A 296 13.97 -21.04 23.12
C CYS A 296 13.00 -21.88 22.28
N SER A 297 11.92 -22.40 22.90
CA SER A 297 10.89 -23.11 22.14
C SER A 297 10.00 -22.15 21.36
N PHE A 298 9.37 -22.63 20.28
CA PHE A 298 8.42 -21.84 19.49
C PHE A 298 7.29 -21.26 20.34
N ALA A 299 6.74 -22.01 21.30
CA ALA A 299 5.68 -21.52 22.18
C ALA A 299 6.14 -20.32 23.04
N VAL A 300 7.39 -20.35 23.53
CA VAL A 300 7.97 -19.22 24.27
C VAL A 300 8.19 -18.04 23.33
N ALA A 301 8.73 -18.28 22.15
CA ALA A 301 9.00 -17.24 21.17
C ALA A 301 7.71 -16.55 20.69
N LEU A 302 6.69 -17.33 20.32
CA LEU A 302 5.37 -16.82 19.94
C LEU A 302 4.84 -15.91 21.04
N THR A 303 4.80 -16.39 22.29
CA THR A 303 4.34 -15.61 23.44
C THR A 303 5.14 -14.31 23.63
N ALA A 304 6.47 -14.37 23.55
CA ALA A 304 7.35 -13.21 23.72
C ALA A 304 7.14 -12.15 22.63
N THR A 305 6.93 -12.58 21.38
CA THR A 305 6.76 -11.67 20.24
C THR A 305 5.37 -11.03 20.14
N ARG A 306 4.36 -11.57 20.84
CA ARG A 306 2.98 -11.04 20.80
C ARG A 306 2.92 -9.55 21.09
N ALA A 307 3.70 -9.07 22.06
CA ALA A 307 3.75 -7.66 22.47
C ALA A 307 4.07 -6.70 21.32
N GLY A 308 4.78 -7.18 20.29
CA GLY A 308 5.15 -6.40 19.11
C GLY A 308 4.18 -6.57 17.93
N ASN A 309 3.04 -7.24 18.09
CA ASN A 309 2.11 -7.49 16.99
C ASN A 309 0.75 -6.82 17.22
N LEU A 310 0.26 -6.09 16.22
CA LEU A 310 -1.05 -5.43 16.20
C LEU A 310 -1.87 -5.95 15.03
N PHE A 311 -3.13 -6.31 15.25
CA PHE A 311 -4.02 -6.79 14.20
C PHE A 311 -5.24 -5.88 14.04
N THR A 312 -5.42 -5.31 12.85
CA THR A 312 -6.67 -4.65 12.47
C THR A 312 -7.53 -5.60 11.65
N THR A 313 -8.80 -5.77 12.04
CA THR A 313 -9.80 -6.49 11.24
C THR A 313 -10.79 -5.54 10.58
N HIS A 314 -11.04 -5.74 9.29
CA HIS A 314 -11.99 -4.97 8.47
C HIS A 314 -13.25 -5.77 8.14
N THR A 315 -13.17 -7.08 8.31
CA THR A 315 -14.19 -8.05 7.93
C THR A 315 -15.38 -8.05 8.91
N PRO A 316 -16.60 -7.70 8.44
CA PRO A 316 -17.78 -7.63 9.30
C PRO A 316 -18.52 -8.98 9.41
N VAL A 317 -18.15 -9.98 8.62
CA VAL A 317 -18.83 -11.29 8.52
C VAL A 317 -17.84 -12.43 8.47
N ASP A 318 -18.11 -13.51 9.19
CA ASP A 318 -17.19 -14.65 9.33
C ASP A 318 -16.79 -15.31 7.99
N ALA A 319 -17.71 -15.31 7.02
CA ALA A 319 -17.46 -15.84 5.68
C ALA A 319 -16.45 -15.01 4.85
N GLY A 320 -16.11 -13.80 5.31
CA GLY A 320 -15.14 -12.93 4.65
C GLY A 320 -13.68 -13.21 5.03
N PHE A 321 -13.43 -14.03 6.06
CA PHE A 321 -12.07 -14.40 6.45
C PHE A 321 -11.48 -15.45 5.52
N ASP A 322 -10.20 -15.29 5.17
CA ASP A 322 -9.47 -16.30 4.43
C ASP A 322 -9.34 -17.59 5.24
N ARG A 323 -9.74 -18.68 4.59
CA ARG A 323 -9.79 -20.02 5.15
C ARG A 323 -9.17 -21.02 4.18
N PHE A 324 -8.26 -21.84 4.68
CA PHE A 324 -7.58 -22.87 3.90
C PHE A 324 -7.93 -24.26 4.42
N THR A 325 -8.22 -25.19 3.52
CA THR A 325 -8.49 -26.57 3.93
C THR A 325 -7.24 -27.15 4.61
N PRO A 326 -7.39 -28.05 5.59
CA PRO A 326 -6.24 -28.63 6.29
C PRO A 326 -5.24 -29.31 5.33
N ALA A 327 -5.76 -29.98 4.29
CA ALA A 327 -4.95 -30.61 3.26
C ALA A 327 -4.09 -29.60 2.48
N LEU A 328 -4.70 -28.50 2.01
CA LEU A 328 -3.99 -27.44 1.30
C LEU A 328 -2.97 -26.76 2.21
N PHE A 329 -3.36 -26.40 3.43
CA PHE A 329 -2.46 -25.77 4.38
C PHE A 329 -1.24 -26.66 4.69
N CYS A 330 -1.46 -27.94 5.00
CA CYS A 330 -0.35 -28.85 5.31
C CYS A 330 0.58 -29.11 4.13
N GLN A 331 0.04 -29.19 2.91
CA GLN A 331 0.87 -29.30 1.71
C GLN A 331 1.93 -28.20 1.66
N TYR A 332 1.53 -26.95 1.98
CA TYR A 332 2.39 -25.76 1.95
C TYR A 332 3.24 -25.58 3.20
N MET A 333 2.67 -25.84 4.37
CA MET A 333 3.27 -25.45 5.64
C MET A 333 4.00 -26.58 6.37
N GLN A 334 3.95 -27.84 5.91
CA GLN A 334 4.58 -28.97 6.61
C GLN A 334 6.08 -28.78 6.85
N HIS A 335 6.82 -28.26 5.87
CA HIS A 335 8.27 -28.07 5.99
C HIS A 335 8.57 -26.89 6.91
N TYR A 336 7.78 -25.82 6.77
CA TYR A 336 7.88 -24.65 7.64
C TYR A 336 7.54 -25.00 9.10
N ALA A 337 6.53 -25.85 9.35
CA ALA A 337 6.19 -26.34 10.68
C ALA A 337 7.38 -27.05 11.34
N ALA A 338 8.13 -27.86 10.57
CA ALA A 338 9.33 -28.50 11.07
C ALA A 338 10.44 -27.49 11.45
N GLU A 339 10.57 -26.36 10.72
CA GLU A 339 11.46 -25.26 11.14
C GLU A 339 11.03 -24.63 12.46
N LEU A 340 9.72 -24.62 12.76
CA LEU A 340 9.16 -24.18 14.05
C LEU A 340 9.23 -25.27 15.14
N GLN A 341 9.82 -26.43 14.85
CA GLN A 341 9.82 -27.61 15.73
C GLN A 341 8.40 -28.09 16.09
N LEU A 342 7.47 -27.95 15.17
CA LEU A 342 6.09 -28.40 15.26
C LEU A 342 5.77 -29.42 14.17
N ASP A 343 4.71 -30.21 14.37
CA ASP A 343 4.03 -30.89 13.27
C ASP A 343 2.96 -29.98 12.63
N CYS A 344 2.44 -30.39 11.47
CA CYS A 344 1.44 -29.57 10.78
C CYS A 344 0.15 -29.42 11.59
N GLU A 345 -0.24 -30.45 12.34
CA GLU A 345 -1.47 -30.42 13.14
C GLU A 345 -1.36 -29.37 14.26
N SER A 346 -0.23 -29.31 14.97
CA SER A 346 0.04 -28.29 15.98
C SER A 346 0.04 -26.88 15.39
N LEU A 347 0.54 -26.72 14.16
CA LEU A 347 0.49 -25.44 13.46
C LEU A 347 -0.95 -25.06 13.06
N LEU A 348 -1.74 -26.03 12.59
CA LEU A 348 -3.15 -25.84 12.25
C LEU A 348 -3.98 -25.35 13.44
N GLN A 349 -3.67 -25.82 14.66
CA GLN A 349 -4.37 -25.40 15.87
C GLN A 349 -4.26 -23.90 16.15
N LEU A 350 -3.22 -23.21 15.64
CA LEU A 350 -3.11 -21.75 15.77
C LEU A 350 -4.16 -20.98 14.96
N GLY A 351 -4.84 -21.63 14.02
CA GLY A 351 -5.87 -21.04 13.16
C GLY A 351 -7.23 -21.73 13.28
N ARG A 352 -7.49 -22.49 14.35
CA ARG A 352 -8.74 -23.23 14.57
C ARG A 352 -9.46 -22.74 15.83
N GLN A 353 -10.77 -23.00 15.90
CA GLN A 353 -11.58 -22.76 17.10
C GLN A 353 -11.91 -24.05 17.84
N ASP A 354 -12.13 -25.15 17.12
CA ASP A 354 -12.52 -26.43 17.68
C ASP A 354 -11.42 -27.48 17.48
N ASP A 355 -10.64 -27.70 18.54
CA ASP A 355 -9.58 -28.71 18.59
C ASP A 355 -10.08 -30.13 18.25
N ASN A 356 -11.39 -30.39 18.33
CA ASN A 356 -11.99 -31.71 18.04
C ASN A 356 -12.46 -31.87 16.60
N ASN A 357 -12.38 -30.82 15.78
CA ASN A 357 -12.76 -30.86 14.37
C ASN A 357 -11.52 -30.86 13.46
N PRO A 358 -10.97 -32.04 13.11
CA PRO A 358 -9.77 -32.14 12.27
C PRO A 358 -9.99 -31.64 10.84
N GLN A 359 -11.23 -31.41 10.43
CA GLN A 359 -11.59 -30.87 9.12
C GLN A 359 -11.84 -29.35 9.15
N GLU A 360 -11.74 -28.70 10.32
CA GLU A 360 -11.87 -27.25 10.41
C GLU A 360 -10.79 -26.57 9.55
N PRO A 361 -11.17 -25.71 8.58
CA PRO A 361 -10.23 -24.93 7.80
C PRO A 361 -9.39 -24.00 8.68
N PHE A 362 -8.13 -23.82 8.33
CA PHE A 362 -7.25 -22.85 8.95
C PHE A 362 -7.73 -21.43 8.66
N ASN A 363 -8.06 -20.66 9.69
CA ASN A 363 -8.54 -19.29 9.57
C ASN A 363 -7.44 -18.29 9.94
N MET A 364 -7.10 -17.44 8.98
CA MET A 364 -6.02 -16.45 9.11
C MET A 364 -6.28 -15.40 10.18
N ALA A 365 -7.53 -14.98 10.38
CA ALA A 365 -7.89 -14.01 11.41
C ALA A 365 -7.70 -14.58 12.83
N LEU A 366 -7.84 -15.90 13.00
CA LEU A 366 -7.57 -16.55 14.28
C LEU A 366 -6.06 -16.59 14.56
N LEU A 367 -5.25 -16.94 13.56
CA LEU A 367 -3.78 -16.83 13.67
C LEU A 367 -3.36 -15.40 14.06
N ALA A 368 -3.89 -14.39 13.37
CA ALA A 368 -3.60 -12.99 13.66
C ALA A 368 -4.01 -12.61 15.10
N THR A 369 -5.20 -13.05 15.54
CA THR A 369 -5.72 -12.79 16.89
C THR A 369 -4.88 -13.47 17.97
N HIS A 370 -4.51 -14.74 17.78
CA HIS A 370 -3.65 -15.48 18.71
C HIS A 370 -2.22 -14.95 18.73
N GLY A 371 -1.74 -14.42 17.61
CA GLY A 371 -0.39 -13.88 17.43
C GLY A 371 -0.18 -12.45 17.91
N SER A 372 -1.25 -11.72 18.21
CA SER A 372 -1.20 -10.29 18.48
C SER A 372 -1.43 -9.95 19.95
N PHE A 373 -0.88 -8.81 20.37
CA PHE A 373 -1.13 -8.22 21.68
C PHE A 373 -2.44 -7.45 21.70
N ALA A 374 -2.70 -6.67 20.65
CA ALA A 374 -3.94 -5.93 20.50
C ALA A 374 -4.62 -6.23 19.17
N VAL A 375 -5.95 -6.30 19.23
CA VAL A 375 -6.83 -6.44 18.07
C VAL A 375 -7.79 -5.26 18.04
N ASN A 376 -7.90 -4.59 16.90
CA ASN A 376 -8.82 -3.47 16.73
C ASN A 376 -9.73 -3.65 15.52
N ALA A 377 -11.01 -3.32 15.73
CA ALA A 377 -11.97 -3.04 14.69
C ALA A 377 -11.79 -1.63 14.13
N VAL A 378 -12.50 -1.34 13.04
CA VAL A 378 -12.35 -0.09 12.26
C VAL A 378 -13.41 0.97 12.55
N SER A 379 -14.30 0.70 13.50
CA SER A 379 -15.28 1.63 14.05
C SER A 379 -15.87 1.07 15.35
N ARG A 380 -16.55 1.92 16.13
CA ARG A 380 -17.22 1.51 17.36
C ARG A 380 -18.28 0.42 17.15
N LEU A 381 -19.09 0.53 16.09
CA LEU A 381 -20.08 -0.50 15.77
C LEU A 381 -19.41 -1.78 15.28
N HIS A 382 -18.33 -1.64 14.50
CA HIS A 382 -17.54 -2.78 14.07
C HIS A 382 -16.90 -3.52 15.24
N GLN A 383 -16.49 -2.82 16.32
CA GLN A 383 -16.02 -3.45 17.55
C GLN A 383 -17.00 -4.50 18.06
N SER A 384 -18.27 -4.11 18.22
CA SER A 384 -19.31 -5.02 18.72
C SER A 384 -19.55 -6.19 17.76
N VAL A 385 -19.39 -5.97 16.44
CA VAL A 385 -19.45 -7.04 15.44
C VAL A 385 -18.28 -8.01 15.62
N SER A 386 -17.05 -7.49 15.65
CA SER A 386 -15.83 -8.29 15.80
C SER A 386 -15.79 -9.04 17.14
N GLN A 387 -16.23 -8.43 18.25
CA GLN A 387 -16.36 -9.12 19.54
C GLN A 387 -17.28 -10.34 19.44
N ARG A 388 -18.35 -10.28 18.63
CA ARG A 388 -19.22 -11.45 18.37
C ARG A 388 -18.53 -12.49 17.52
N LEU A 389 -17.80 -12.08 16.47
CA LEU A 389 -17.07 -12.99 15.58
C LEU A 389 -15.99 -13.79 16.34
N PHE A 390 -15.27 -13.13 17.26
CA PHE A 390 -14.20 -13.76 18.03
C PHE A 390 -14.64 -14.32 19.39
N ARG A 391 -15.93 -14.27 19.71
CA ARG A 391 -16.47 -14.73 21.00
C ARG A 391 -16.07 -16.17 21.34
N ASN A 392 -16.01 -17.04 20.33
CA ASN A 392 -15.70 -18.46 20.53
C ASN A 392 -14.28 -18.68 21.08
N LEU A 393 -13.36 -17.74 20.86
CA LEU A 393 -12.01 -17.77 21.46
C LEU A 393 -12.04 -17.45 22.97
N TYR A 394 -13.11 -16.81 23.45
CA TYR A 394 -13.29 -16.35 24.83
C TYR A 394 -14.63 -16.84 25.41
N PRO A 395 -14.90 -18.16 25.43
CA PRO A 395 -16.22 -18.71 25.72
C PRO A 395 -16.72 -18.39 27.14
N ARG A 396 -15.80 -18.06 28.05
CA ARG A 396 -16.07 -17.72 29.46
C ARG A 396 -16.10 -16.21 29.72
N TRP A 397 -15.88 -15.37 28.72
CA TRP A 397 -15.84 -13.92 28.87
C TRP A 397 -17.19 -13.32 28.49
N PRO A 398 -17.66 -12.28 29.20
CA PRO A 398 -18.71 -11.42 28.70
C PRO A 398 -18.37 -10.88 27.30
N LEU A 399 -19.37 -10.71 26.45
CA LEU A 399 -19.16 -10.26 25.08
C LEU A 399 -18.43 -8.90 25.02
N ASP A 400 -18.77 -8.00 25.94
CA ASP A 400 -18.17 -6.66 26.02
C ASP A 400 -16.70 -6.68 26.49
N ASP A 401 -16.28 -7.75 27.18
CA ASP A 401 -14.90 -7.93 27.64
C ASP A 401 -14.01 -8.63 26.61
N VAL A 402 -14.57 -9.20 25.54
CA VAL A 402 -13.79 -9.78 24.43
C VAL A 402 -12.79 -8.72 23.95
N PRO A 403 -11.47 -9.01 23.95
CA PRO A 403 -10.40 -8.00 23.88
C PRO A 403 -10.18 -7.51 22.44
N VAL A 404 -11.22 -6.93 21.85
CA VAL A 404 -11.20 -6.27 20.55
C VAL A 404 -11.62 -4.82 20.79
N GLY A 405 -10.68 -3.90 20.56
CA GLY A 405 -10.92 -2.46 20.63
C GLY A 405 -11.42 -1.90 19.30
N HIS A 406 -11.47 -0.57 19.16
CA HIS A 406 -11.66 0.07 17.86
C HIS A 406 -10.78 1.28 17.66
N ILE A 407 -10.38 1.47 16.41
CA ILE A 407 -9.79 2.69 15.89
C ILE A 407 -10.65 3.07 14.69
N THR A 408 -11.36 4.19 14.77
CA THR A 408 -12.23 4.62 13.66
C THR A 408 -11.35 5.03 12.47
N ASN A 409 -11.63 4.48 11.29
CA ASN A 409 -10.92 4.86 10.07
C ASN A 409 -10.95 6.37 9.85
N GLY A 410 -9.84 6.90 9.33
CA GLY A 410 -9.71 8.26 8.84
C GLY A 410 -9.22 8.27 7.40
N VAL A 411 -9.19 9.46 6.81
CA VAL A 411 -8.62 9.69 5.47
C VAL A 411 -7.53 10.75 5.56
N HIS A 412 -6.57 10.69 4.64
CA HIS A 412 -5.52 11.71 4.52
C HIS A 412 -6.07 12.93 3.79
N VAL A 413 -6.54 13.94 4.54
CA VAL A 413 -7.32 15.06 3.97
C VAL A 413 -6.65 15.75 2.77
N PRO A 414 -5.34 16.06 2.76
CA PRO A 414 -4.67 16.65 1.60
C PRO A 414 -4.72 15.81 0.31
N THR A 415 -5.01 14.51 0.40
CA THR A 415 -5.26 13.66 -0.78
C THR A 415 -6.67 13.83 -1.33
N TRP A 416 -7.64 14.16 -0.46
CA TRP A 416 -9.07 14.07 -0.77
C TRP A 416 -9.79 15.42 -0.83
N ASP A 417 -9.16 16.51 -0.40
CA ASP A 417 -9.67 17.85 -0.66
C ASP A 417 -9.28 18.33 -2.08
N SER A 418 -10.20 19.04 -2.73
CA SER A 418 -9.92 19.65 -4.04
C SER A 418 -9.07 20.91 -3.86
N GLU A 419 -8.33 21.33 -4.88
CA GLU A 419 -7.59 22.60 -4.90
C GLU A 419 -8.42 23.81 -4.39
N ASN A 420 -9.68 23.93 -4.83
CA ASN A 420 -10.58 24.99 -4.36
C ASN A 420 -10.88 24.91 -2.85
N ALA A 421 -10.96 23.69 -2.32
CA ALA A 421 -11.21 23.42 -0.92
C ALA A 421 -9.93 23.67 -0.11
N ASP A 422 -8.76 23.17 -0.54
CA ASP A 422 -7.47 23.45 0.10
C ASP A 422 -7.19 24.96 0.20
N ALA A 423 -7.41 25.71 -0.88
CA ALA A 423 -7.25 27.17 -0.88
C ALA A 423 -8.19 27.85 0.13
N MET A 424 -9.44 27.42 0.20
CA MET A 424 -10.42 27.96 1.15
C MET A 424 -10.04 27.61 2.59
N TRP A 425 -9.75 26.34 2.87
CA TRP A 425 -9.36 25.89 4.20
C TRP A 425 -8.06 26.53 4.66
N THR A 426 -7.08 26.71 3.79
CA THR A 426 -5.85 27.44 4.09
C THR A 426 -6.14 28.88 4.48
N ARG A 427 -7.04 29.56 3.76
CA ARG A 427 -7.43 30.95 4.04
C ARG A 427 -8.11 31.12 5.40
N PHE A 428 -9.00 30.21 5.77
CA PHE A 428 -9.82 30.35 6.99
C PHE A 428 -9.22 29.64 8.21
N CYS A 429 -8.59 28.48 8.01
CA CYS A 429 -8.11 27.61 9.08
C CYS A 429 -6.57 27.57 9.18
N GLY A 430 -5.85 28.18 8.23
CA GLY A 430 -4.39 28.15 8.16
C GLY A 430 -3.84 26.94 7.41
N LYS A 431 -2.55 27.03 7.02
CA LYS A 431 -1.87 25.98 6.23
C LYS A 431 -1.67 24.68 7.02
N ASP A 432 -1.48 24.76 8.33
CA ASP A 432 -1.22 23.61 9.21
C ASP A 432 -2.48 23.02 9.87
N ARG A 433 -3.67 23.37 9.36
CA ARG A 433 -4.99 22.98 9.91
C ARG A 433 -5.18 21.49 10.21
N TRP A 434 -4.52 20.60 9.48
CA TRP A 434 -4.64 19.15 9.65
C TRP A 434 -3.52 18.53 10.50
N ARG A 435 -2.55 19.34 10.95
CA ARG A 435 -1.38 18.91 11.73
C ARG A 435 -1.57 19.07 13.24
N ALA A 436 -2.79 19.33 13.68
CA ALA A 436 -3.13 19.58 15.07
C ALA A 436 -4.51 18.99 15.40
N ALA A 437 -4.86 19.02 16.69
CA ALA A 437 -6.21 18.68 17.12
C ALA A 437 -7.25 19.53 16.36
N LEU A 438 -8.34 18.90 15.93
CA LEU A 438 -9.40 19.56 15.14
C LEU A 438 -10.29 20.49 16.00
N THR A 439 -9.86 20.82 17.22
CA THR A 439 -10.69 21.36 18.32
C THR A 439 -11.29 22.75 18.10
N ASP A 440 -10.89 23.49 17.07
CA ASP A 440 -11.46 24.80 16.75
C ASP A 440 -11.95 24.92 15.30
N LEU A 441 -11.64 23.93 14.46
CA LEU A 441 -11.95 23.97 13.03
C LEU A 441 -13.44 24.07 12.77
N GLU A 442 -14.27 23.36 13.55
CA GLU A 442 -15.72 23.44 13.41
C GLU A 442 -16.22 24.88 13.64
N ALA A 443 -15.75 25.54 14.68
CA ALA A 443 -16.18 26.90 15.02
C ALA A 443 -15.73 27.93 13.99
N ILE A 444 -14.55 27.73 13.38
CA ILE A 444 -14.05 28.55 12.27
C ILE A 444 -14.90 28.32 11.01
N ILE A 445 -15.13 27.06 10.63
CA ILE A 445 -15.89 26.70 9.43
C ILE A 445 -17.34 27.20 9.51
N ARG A 446 -17.97 27.13 10.68
CA ARG A 446 -19.33 27.65 10.90
C ARG A 446 -19.48 29.17 10.71
N LYS A 447 -18.38 29.92 10.68
CA LYS A 447 -18.38 31.37 10.45
C LYS A 447 -18.19 31.74 8.97
N ILE A 448 -17.88 30.77 8.12
CA ILE A 448 -17.77 30.99 6.67
C ILE A 448 -19.17 31.28 6.13
N ASP A 449 -19.30 32.33 5.34
CA ASP A 449 -20.58 32.71 4.75
C ASP A 449 -21.04 31.72 3.66
N ASP A 450 -22.35 31.57 3.52
CA ASP A 450 -22.97 30.63 2.58
C ASP A 450 -22.55 30.88 1.13
N GLN A 451 -22.30 32.15 0.74
CA GLN A 451 -21.91 32.50 -0.63
C GLN A 451 -20.50 31.96 -0.94
N THR A 452 -19.56 32.11 -0.01
CA THR A 452 -18.21 31.53 -0.14
C THR A 452 -18.25 30.01 -0.31
N LEU A 453 -19.05 29.31 0.52
CA LEU A 453 -19.22 27.85 0.40
C LEU A 453 -19.87 27.45 -0.92
N TRP A 454 -20.88 28.22 -1.37
CA TRP A 454 -21.57 27.99 -2.64
C TRP A 454 -20.65 28.18 -3.85
N ASP A 455 -19.80 29.20 -3.82
CA ASP A 455 -18.84 29.49 -4.89
C ASP A 455 -17.79 28.39 -5.00
N MET A 456 -17.21 27.96 -3.86
CA MET A 456 -16.28 26.82 -3.82
C MET A 456 -16.94 25.57 -4.44
N ARG A 457 -18.14 25.22 -3.99
CA ARG A 457 -18.88 24.06 -4.51
C ARG A 457 -19.17 24.16 -6.01
N SER A 458 -19.53 25.36 -6.48
CA SER A 458 -19.85 25.61 -7.89
C SER A 458 -18.61 25.46 -8.78
N ARG A 459 -17.45 25.94 -8.33
CA ARG A 459 -16.16 25.74 -9.02
C ARG A 459 -15.77 24.27 -9.09
N SER A 460 -15.86 23.53 -7.98
CA SER A 460 -15.53 22.09 -7.97
C SER A 460 -16.46 21.27 -8.88
N ARG A 461 -17.76 21.63 -8.96
CA ARG A 461 -18.69 21.01 -9.91
C ARG A 461 -18.35 21.32 -11.37
N LEU A 462 -17.98 22.56 -11.67
CA LEU A 462 -17.59 22.93 -13.03
C LEU A 462 -16.34 22.16 -13.46
N ALA A 463 -15.35 22.00 -12.57
CA ALA A 463 -14.17 21.18 -12.82
C ALA A 463 -14.55 19.71 -13.14
N LEU A 464 -15.44 19.10 -12.36
CA LEU A 464 -15.94 17.75 -12.63
C LEU A 464 -16.65 17.66 -14.00
N ILE A 465 -17.51 18.62 -14.33
CA ILE A 465 -18.23 18.65 -15.62
C ILE A 465 -17.25 18.73 -16.80
N ASN A 466 -16.23 19.58 -16.68
CA ASN A 466 -15.21 19.73 -17.71
C ASN A 466 -14.38 18.45 -17.87
N TRP A 467 -13.99 17.82 -16.75
CA TRP A 467 -13.30 16.53 -16.75
C TRP A 467 -14.14 15.42 -17.40
N LEU A 468 -15.42 15.31 -17.03
CA LEU A 468 -16.34 14.32 -17.62
C LEU A 468 -16.50 14.51 -19.14
N ARG A 469 -16.60 15.76 -19.60
CA ARG A 469 -16.67 16.08 -21.04
C ARG A 469 -15.40 15.65 -21.75
N LYS A 470 -14.21 16.00 -21.22
CA LYS A 470 -12.91 15.59 -21.80
C LYS A 470 -12.81 14.06 -21.85
N ARG A 471 -13.14 13.37 -20.75
CA ARG A 471 -13.12 11.91 -20.67
C ARG A 471 -14.06 11.24 -21.68
N LEU A 472 -15.28 11.74 -21.83
CA LEU A 472 -16.25 11.20 -22.79
C LEU A 472 -15.73 11.34 -24.23
N THR A 473 -15.16 12.49 -24.58
CA THR A 473 -14.56 12.71 -25.91
C THR A 473 -13.39 11.73 -26.16
N CYS A 474 -12.51 11.53 -25.18
CA CYS A 474 -11.43 10.54 -25.29
C CYS A 474 -11.98 9.12 -25.49
N GLN A 475 -12.97 8.71 -24.71
CA GLN A 475 -13.59 7.37 -24.84
C GLN A 475 -14.24 7.16 -26.21
N GLN A 476 -14.94 8.17 -26.74
CA GLN A 476 -15.55 8.11 -28.08
C GLN A 476 -14.49 8.03 -29.19
N SER A 477 -13.36 8.72 -29.04
CA SER A 477 -12.26 8.69 -30.02
C SER A 477 -11.54 7.34 -30.10
N LEU A 478 -11.55 6.54 -29.02
CA LEU A 478 -10.92 5.22 -28.94
C LEU A 478 -11.75 4.09 -29.57
N GLY A 479 -12.93 4.39 -30.13
CA GLY A 479 -13.63 3.46 -31.03
C GLY A 479 -14.21 2.21 -30.37
N TYR A 480 -14.62 2.27 -29.10
CA TYR A 480 -15.50 1.23 -28.51
C TYR A 480 -16.94 1.34 -29.01
N LEU A 481 -17.14 1.55 -30.30
CA LEU A 481 -18.43 1.44 -31.00
C LEU A 481 -18.30 0.23 -31.94
N PRO A 482 -19.29 -0.68 -32.01
CA PRO A 482 -19.28 -1.70 -33.05
C PRO A 482 -19.34 -0.94 -34.36
N HIS A 483 -18.44 -1.27 -35.29
CA HIS A 483 -18.65 -0.94 -36.68
C HIS A 483 -20.02 -1.50 -37.09
N GLU A 484 -21.04 -0.65 -37.20
CA GLU A 484 -22.17 -0.94 -38.06
C GLU A 484 -21.56 -1.16 -39.45
N GLN A 485 -21.49 -2.44 -39.87
CA GLN A 485 -21.22 -2.75 -41.25
C GLN A 485 -22.31 -2.07 -42.08
N PRO A 486 -21.96 -1.19 -43.04
CA PRO A 486 -22.97 -0.70 -43.96
C PRO A 486 -23.46 -1.91 -44.76
N GLN A 487 -24.73 -2.26 -44.58
CA GLN A 487 -25.44 -3.18 -45.45
C GLN A 487 -25.29 -2.67 -46.88
N GLN A 488 -24.47 -3.36 -47.67
CA GLN A 488 -24.47 -3.20 -49.11
C GLN A 488 -25.72 -3.89 -49.66
N LEU A 489 -26.47 -3.12 -50.44
CA LEU A 489 -27.58 -3.53 -51.30
C LEU A 489 -27.22 -4.69 -52.23
#